data_AF-A0A3M1EY40-F1
#
_entry.id   AF-A0A3M1EY40-F1
#
_cell.length_a   1.000
_cell.length_b   1.000
_cell.length_c   1.000
_cell.angle_alpha   90.00
_cell.angle_beta   90.00
_cell.angle_gamma   90.00
#
_symmetry.space_group_name_H-M   'P 1'
#
loop_
_entity.id
_entity.type
_entity.pdbx_description
1 polymer ?
#
loop_
_entity_poly.entity_id
_entity_poly.type
_entity_poly.pdbx_seq_one_letter_code
_entity_poly.pdbx_strand_id
1 'polypeptide(L)'
;MSKRLYLLLLPLLVLALLLAACGGKPTQVAEEEGGFLLALPQITVDIDSQGVPSVAGFTAETVKQLTFGQLDLTGLRVDPALVNWFTQTNLQHVVLVHRNDGLYIIANNEPLPHIGWDTESLRATSDVATDFGLLDPRIAKIVKLFVPFVQRIGLNIAVRFPVAPGQEVIEVADANEVLSSITVEPTEDLAIARLHLNYDENGVPSVLDVSLNDVEEALGISLAQAKLSPALVQQMTNAGIQHVMVRTADNGLLLFVNGQPLPNLAWSEELLSNGAKVFGQLYPTDEFTLSREAVNVLLPMLNDIDGEVVLLFPLAPGAEAIPLP
;
A
#
# COMPACT_ATOMS: atom_id res chain seq x y z
N MET A 1 31.29 18.61 18.89
CA MET A 1 30.70 19.38 17.79
C MET A 1 29.32 19.90 18.25
N SER A 2 29.01 21.19 18.08
CA SER A 2 27.91 21.85 18.79
C SER A 2 26.54 21.62 18.14
N LYS A 3 25.46 21.52 18.95
CA LYS A 3 24.03 21.43 18.50
C LYS A 3 23.66 22.43 17.37
N ARG A 4 24.35 23.57 17.33
CA ARG A 4 24.15 24.64 16.34
C ARG A 4 24.73 24.32 14.96
N LEU A 5 25.82 23.56 14.88
CA LEU A 5 26.39 23.15 13.59
C LEU A 5 25.53 22.09 12.90
N TYR A 6 24.90 21.20 13.68
CA TYR A 6 23.98 20.17 13.17
C TYR A 6 22.68 20.75 12.61
N LEU A 7 22.12 21.78 13.25
CA LEU A 7 20.91 22.47 12.80
C LEU A 7 21.12 23.24 11.48
N LEU A 8 22.37 23.51 11.11
CA LEU A 8 22.76 24.13 9.84
C LEU A 8 23.14 23.10 8.76
N LEU A 9 23.72 21.96 9.13
CA LEU A 9 24.16 20.94 8.18
C LEU A 9 23.02 20.07 7.64
N LEU A 10 22.01 19.74 8.46
CA LEU A 10 20.86 18.96 8.00
C LEU A 10 20.05 19.66 6.88
N PRO A 11 19.65 20.94 7.00
CA PRO A 11 18.97 21.62 5.90
C PRO A 11 19.90 21.84 4.70
N LEU A 12 21.23 21.94 4.89
CA LEU A 12 22.18 22.04 3.79
C LEU A 12 22.33 20.73 3.03
N LEU A 13 22.28 19.59 3.72
CA LEU A 13 22.28 18.25 3.11
C LEU A 13 20.96 18.01 2.36
N VAL A 14 19.83 18.34 2.98
CA VAL A 14 18.51 18.28 2.33
C VAL A 14 18.51 19.21 1.10
N LEU A 15 19.01 20.43 1.22
CA LEU A 15 19.15 21.37 0.10
C LEU A 15 20.10 20.84 -0.97
N ALA A 16 21.21 20.19 -0.62
CA ALA A 16 22.14 19.60 -1.58
C ALA A 16 21.53 18.39 -2.30
N LEU A 17 20.75 17.56 -1.61
CA LEU A 17 19.96 16.47 -2.20
C LEU A 17 18.88 17.01 -3.14
N LEU A 18 18.19 18.09 -2.74
CA LEU A 18 17.20 18.79 -3.58
C LEU A 18 17.85 19.44 -4.80
N LEU A 19 19.04 20.02 -4.66
CA LEU A 19 19.81 20.61 -5.76
C LEU A 19 20.43 19.56 -6.69
N ALA A 20 20.78 18.38 -6.19
CA ALA A 20 21.21 17.25 -7.01
C ALA A 20 20.04 16.64 -7.80
N ALA A 21 18.81 16.85 -7.36
CA ALA A 21 17.59 16.44 -8.04
C ALA A 21 17.09 17.46 -9.10
N CYS A 22 17.88 18.49 -9.44
CA CYS A 22 17.55 19.58 -10.39
C CYS A 22 17.29 19.18 -11.86
N GLY A 23 17.04 17.91 -12.16
CA GLY A 23 16.49 17.46 -13.45
C GLY A 23 15.03 16.98 -13.36
N GLY A 24 14.47 16.80 -12.16
CA GLY A 24 13.11 16.29 -11.97
C GLY A 24 12.07 17.40 -12.10
N LYS A 25 11.03 17.17 -12.91
CA LYS A 25 9.81 17.99 -12.90
C LYS A 25 9.15 17.88 -11.50
N PRO A 26 8.54 18.96 -10.98
CA PRO A 26 7.88 18.93 -9.67
C PRO A 26 6.73 17.92 -9.64
N THR A 27 6.60 17.20 -8.53
CA THR A 27 5.48 16.28 -8.28
C THR A 27 4.15 17.05 -8.21
N GLN A 28 3.06 16.52 -8.78
CA GLN A 28 1.74 17.14 -8.61
C GLN A 28 1.26 17.02 -7.15
N VAL A 29 0.72 18.11 -6.63
CA VAL A 29 0.00 18.15 -5.35
C VAL A 29 -1.35 18.79 -5.65
N ALA A 30 -2.44 18.31 -5.03
CA ALA A 30 -3.77 18.88 -5.28
C ALA A 30 -3.81 20.40 -5.05
N GLU A 31 -4.39 21.12 -6.01
CA GLU A 31 -4.68 22.54 -5.88
C GLU A 31 -5.76 22.74 -4.80
N GLU A 32 -5.38 23.17 -3.60
CA GLU A 32 -6.31 23.80 -2.66
C GLU A 32 -6.13 25.33 -2.71
N GLU A 33 -7.24 26.07 -2.73
CA GLU A 33 -7.23 27.52 -2.51
C GLU A 33 -6.64 27.84 -1.12
N GLY A 34 -5.39 28.29 -1.09
CA GLY A 34 -4.77 28.93 0.09
C GLY A 34 -3.90 28.04 0.99
N GLY A 35 -3.57 26.81 0.59
CA GLY A 35 -2.69 25.89 1.34
C GLY A 35 -1.22 25.90 0.89
N PHE A 36 -0.29 25.58 1.81
CA PHE A 36 1.11 25.29 1.46
C PHE A 36 1.21 23.89 0.84
N LEU A 37 1.67 23.80 -0.41
CA LEU A 37 1.94 22.56 -1.13
C LEU A 37 3.45 22.43 -1.32
N LEU A 38 4.01 21.26 -1.00
CA LEU A 38 5.42 20.96 -1.20
C LEU A 38 5.58 19.85 -2.23
N ALA A 39 5.79 20.25 -3.48
CA ALA A 39 6.21 19.35 -4.55
C ALA A 39 7.72 19.10 -4.43
N LEU A 40 8.11 17.92 -3.95
CA LEU A 40 9.51 17.51 -3.93
C LEU A 40 9.93 16.99 -5.31
N PRO A 41 11.20 17.16 -5.70
CA PRO A 41 11.72 16.56 -6.91
C PRO A 41 11.81 15.04 -6.74
N GLN A 42 11.71 14.31 -7.85
CA GLN A 42 11.87 12.85 -7.85
C GLN A 42 13.26 12.45 -7.35
N ILE A 43 13.31 11.53 -6.39
CA ILE A 43 14.53 10.91 -5.90
C ILE A 43 14.77 9.64 -6.72
N THR A 44 15.94 9.52 -7.34
CA THR A 44 16.34 8.29 -8.04
C THR A 44 17.29 7.50 -7.16
N VAL A 45 16.95 6.24 -6.93
CA VAL A 45 17.74 5.26 -6.18
C VAL A 45 18.20 4.18 -7.16
N ASP A 46 19.50 4.05 -7.35
CA ASP A 46 20.11 3.02 -8.18
C ASP A 46 20.53 1.84 -7.32
N ILE A 47 19.99 0.66 -7.64
CA ILE A 47 20.36 -0.61 -7.00
C ILE A 47 21.38 -1.32 -7.87
N ASP A 48 22.56 -1.61 -7.32
CA ASP A 48 23.57 -2.39 -8.03
C ASP A 48 23.29 -3.91 -7.98
N SER A 49 24.10 -4.69 -8.70
CA SER A 49 23.99 -6.17 -8.74
C SER A 49 24.15 -6.87 -7.38
N GLN A 50 24.69 -6.18 -6.38
CA GLN A 50 24.87 -6.68 -5.00
C GLN A 50 23.79 -6.15 -4.05
N GLY A 51 22.77 -5.48 -4.59
CA GLY A 51 21.67 -4.91 -3.84
C GLY A 51 22.04 -3.68 -3.02
N VAL A 52 23.15 -3.03 -3.32
CA VAL A 52 23.58 -1.80 -2.63
C VAL A 52 22.88 -0.60 -3.29
N PRO A 53 22.11 0.19 -2.53
CA PRO A 53 21.48 1.38 -3.06
C PRO A 53 22.45 2.56 -3.13
N SER A 54 22.29 3.39 -4.15
CA SER A 54 22.96 4.68 -4.28
C SER A 54 21.98 5.76 -4.74
N VAL A 55 22.21 7.00 -4.29
CA VAL A 55 21.40 8.17 -4.64
C VAL A 55 22.33 9.25 -5.15
N ALA A 56 22.06 9.77 -6.35
CA ALA A 56 22.92 10.74 -7.02
C ALA A 56 24.41 10.30 -7.08
N GLY A 57 24.66 9.01 -7.26
CA GLY A 57 26.00 8.41 -7.32
C GLY A 57 26.67 8.17 -5.95
N PHE A 58 26.04 8.52 -4.83
CA PHE A 58 26.54 8.24 -3.49
C PHE A 58 25.92 6.95 -2.94
N THR A 59 26.76 5.97 -2.61
CA THR A 59 26.29 4.72 -1.96
C THR A 59 25.76 4.98 -0.56
N ALA A 60 24.92 4.08 -0.04
CA ALA A 60 24.44 4.14 1.34
C ALA A 60 25.57 4.27 2.38
N GLU A 61 26.69 3.56 2.20
CA GLU A 61 27.88 3.67 3.06
C GLU A 61 28.52 5.06 2.98
N THR A 62 28.58 5.62 1.77
CA THR A 62 29.10 6.97 1.55
C THR A 62 28.21 8.02 2.21
N VAL A 63 26.88 7.89 2.08
CA VAL A 63 25.91 8.76 2.77
C VAL A 63 26.07 8.65 4.28
N LYS A 64 26.20 7.44 4.82
CA LYS A 64 26.47 7.22 6.24
C LYS A 64 27.75 7.92 6.68
N GLN A 65 28.82 7.81 5.90
CA GLN A 65 30.09 8.47 6.20
C GLN A 65 29.99 10.01 6.15
N LEU A 66 29.38 10.55 5.10
CA LEU A 66 29.22 12.00 4.89
C LEU A 66 28.30 12.65 5.93
N THR A 67 27.32 11.91 6.43
CA THR A 67 26.41 12.35 7.50
C THR A 67 26.95 12.03 8.89
N PHE A 68 28.19 11.58 9.02
CA PHE A 68 28.82 11.18 10.29
C PHE A 68 27.97 10.16 11.07
N GLY A 69 27.34 9.24 10.36
CA GLY A 69 26.47 8.19 10.89
C GLY A 69 25.05 8.65 11.27
N GLN A 70 24.67 9.90 10.97
CA GLN A 70 23.33 10.41 11.29
C GLN A 70 22.24 9.85 10.39
N LEU A 71 22.57 9.61 9.12
CA LEU A 71 21.69 8.96 8.17
C LEU A 71 22.30 7.63 7.76
N ASP A 72 21.72 6.54 8.23
CA ASP A 72 22.15 5.19 7.87
C ASP A 72 21.15 4.55 6.91
N LEU A 73 21.49 4.60 5.62
CA LEU A 73 20.71 3.96 4.55
C LEU A 73 21.16 2.53 4.28
N THR A 74 22.13 1.99 5.03
CA THR A 74 22.67 0.64 4.78
C THR A 74 21.65 -0.47 5.09
N GLY A 75 20.60 -0.14 5.86
CA GLY A 75 19.45 -1.03 6.06
C GLY A 75 18.51 -1.13 4.85
N LEU A 76 18.67 -0.29 3.82
CA LEU A 76 17.85 -0.30 2.61
C LEU A 76 18.40 -1.22 1.51
N ARG A 77 19.33 -2.12 1.85
CA ARG A 77 19.87 -3.09 0.91
C ARG A 77 18.79 -4.04 0.43
N VAL A 78 18.80 -4.31 -0.87
CA VAL A 78 17.93 -5.31 -1.49
C VAL A 78 18.65 -6.64 -1.49
N ASP A 79 17.94 -7.74 -1.28
CA ASP A 79 18.54 -9.07 -1.38
C ASP A 79 19.11 -9.28 -2.81
N PRO A 80 20.37 -9.69 -2.98
CA PRO A 80 20.95 -9.92 -4.30
C PRO A 80 20.17 -10.95 -5.15
N ALA A 81 19.53 -11.95 -4.53
CA ALA A 81 18.67 -12.90 -5.23
C ALA A 81 17.45 -12.20 -5.83
N LEU A 82 16.87 -11.23 -5.11
CA LEU A 82 15.76 -10.42 -5.60
C LEU A 82 16.20 -9.46 -6.71
N VAL A 83 17.36 -8.83 -6.58
CA VAL A 83 17.93 -7.99 -7.67
C VAL A 83 18.14 -8.82 -8.93
N ASN A 84 18.71 -10.01 -8.79
CA ASN A 84 18.91 -10.93 -9.89
C ASN A 84 17.57 -11.37 -10.50
N TRP A 85 16.56 -11.65 -9.68
CA TRP A 85 15.20 -11.96 -10.15
C TRP A 85 14.60 -10.83 -10.98
N PHE A 86 14.65 -9.58 -10.48
CA PHE A 86 14.17 -8.41 -11.20
C PHE A 86 14.93 -8.16 -12.51
N THR A 87 16.26 -8.33 -12.48
CA THR A 87 17.10 -8.22 -13.68
C THR A 87 16.70 -9.26 -14.73
N GLN A 88 16.55 -10.53 -14.33
CA GLN A 88 16.21 -11.64 -15.24
C GLN A 88 14.79 -11.56 -15.79
N THR A 89 13.86 -11.03 -15.00
CA THR A 89 12.47 -10.80 -15.41
C THR A 89 12.28 -9.46 -16.12
N ASN A 90 13.37 -8.72 -16.40
CA ASN A 90 13.37 -7.41 -17.06
C ASN A 90 12.56 -6.33 -16.32
N LEU A 91 12.42 -6.42 -14.99
CA LEU A 91 11.93 -5.30 -14.18
C LEU A 91 13.08 -4.31 -13.97
N GLN A 92 13.07 -3.21 -14.71
CA GLN A 92 14.17 -2.23 -14.71
C GLN A 92 13.94 -1.08 -13.73
N HIS A 93 12.68 -0.72 -13.45
CA HIS A 93 12.41 0.28 -12.43
C HIS A 93 11.01 0.17 -11.82
N VAL A 94 10.90 0.62 -10.57
CA VAL A 94 9.64 0.87 -9.87
C VAL A 94 9.64 2.31 -9.39
N VAL A 95 8.58 3.06 -9.70
CA VAL A 95 8.36 4.41 -9.20
C VAL A 95 7.25 4.37 -8.16
N LEU A 96 7.58 4.79 -6.93
CA LEU A 96 6.61 5.06 -5.89
C LEU A 96 6.24 6.54 -5.96
N VAL A 97 4.96 6.84 -6.09
CA VAL A 97 4.44 8.20 -6.23
C VAL A 97 3.52 8.47 -5.06
N HIS A 98 3.95 9.34 -4.16
CA HIS A 98 3.14 9.81 -3.05
C HIS A 98 2.38 11.07 -3.48
N ARG A 99 1.05 11.01 -3.45
CA ARG A 99 0.13 12.12 -3.74
C ARG A 99 -0.75 12.40 -2.51
N ASN A 100 -1.60 13.41 -2.62
CA ASN A 100 -2.53 13.80 -1.55
C ASN A 100 -3.60 12.73 -1.25
N ASP A 101 -3.90 11.91 -2.24
CA ASP A 101 -4.98 10.93 -2.29
C ASP A 101 -4.49 9.47 -2.30
N GLY A 102 -3.18 9.23 -2.38
CA GLY A 102 -2.69 7.85 -2.43
C GLY A 102 -1.19 7.65 -2.62
N LEU A 103 -0.80 6.38 -2.52
CA LEU A 103 0.52 5.86 -2.83
C LEU A 103 0.40 4.99 -4.08
N TYR A 104 0.85 5.54 -5.20
CA TYR A 104 0.83 4.86 -6.49
C TYR A 104 2.15 4.13 -6.73
N ILE A 105 2.05 3.03 -7.45
CA ILE A 105 3.18 2.19 -7.84
C ILE A 105 3.16 2.09 -9.36
N ILE A 106 4.29 2.39 -9.99
CA ILE A 106 4.47 2.27 -11.45
C ILE A 106 5.66 1.33 -11.68
N ALA A 107 5.46 0.23 -12.40
CA ALA A 107 6.51 -0.73 -12.72
C ALA A 107 6.79 -0.68 -14.23
N ASN A 108 8.02 -0.38 -14.65
CA ASN A 108 8.37 -0.26 -16.08
C ASN A 108 7.39 0.64 -16.88
N ASN A 109 6.96 1.75 -16.30
CA ASN A 109 5.97 2.70 -16.85
C ASN A 109 4.52 2.19 -16.90
N GLU A 110 4.24 1.02 -16.33
CA GLU A 110 2.87 0.50 -16.15
C GLU A 110 2.35 0.88 -14.76
N PRO A 111 1.34 1.76 -14.64
CA PRO A 111 0.73 2.06 -13.35
C PRO A 111 -0.07 0.85 -12.84
N LEU A 112 0.05 0.57 -11.55
CA LEU A 112 -0.55 -0.59 -10.88
C LEU A 112 -1.69 -0.18 -9.94
N PRO A 113 -2.51 -1.13 -9.44
CA PRO A 113 -3.42 -0.87 -8.33
C PRO A 113 -2.66 -0.24 -7.16
N HIS A 114 -3.29 0.73 -6.51
CA HIS A 114 -2.60 1.63 -5.59
C HIS A 114 -3.36 1.75 -4.27
N ILE A 115 -2.69 2.28 -3.24
CA ILE A 115 -3.36 2.54 -1.96
C ILE A 115 -3.96 3.93 -2.01
N GLY A 116 -5.29 4.02 -1.97
CA GLY A 116 -6.03 5.28 -1.91
C GLY A 116 -6.38 5.65 -0.47
N TRP A 117 -6.42 6.95 -0.17
CA TRP A 117 -6.83 7.45 1.13
C TRP A 117 -7.42 8.87 1.07
N ASP A 118 -8.12 9.22 2.14
CA ASP A 118 -8.55 10.57 2.43
C ASP A 118 -8.17 10.94 3.87
N THR A 119 -8.58 12.13 4.32
CA THR A 119 -8.26 12.59 5.68
C THR A 119 -8.92 11.74 6.76
N GLU A 120 -10.13 11.22 6.53
CA GLU A 120 -10.86 10.40 7.48
C GLU A 120 -10.19 9.03 7.62
N SER A 121 -9.84 8.41 6.50
CA SER A 121 -9.26 7.07 6.48
C SER A 121 -7.85 7.01 7.04
N LEU A 122 -7.03 8.03 6.82
CA LEU A 122 -5.72 8.15 7.47
C LEU A 122 -5.84 8.32 9.00
N ARG A 123 -6.87 9.05 9.47
CA ARG A 123 -7.11 9.19 10.92
C ARG A 123 -7.56 7.88 11.54
N ALA A 124 -8.53 7.21 10.91
CA ALA A 124 -9.03 5.91 11.34
C ALA A 124 -7.91 4.86 11.38
N THR A 125 -7.01 4.85 10.40
CA THR A 125 -5.82 3.97 10.41
C THR A 125 -4.96 4.18 11.65
N SER A 126 -4.71 5.43 12.04
CA SER A 126 -3.92 5.72 13.24
C SER A 126 -4.61 5.24 14.52
N ASP A 127 -5.95 5.31 14.59
CA ASP A 127 -6.72 4.78 15.71
C ASP A 127 -6.64 3.26 15.76
N VAL A 128 -7.00 2.59 14.68
CA VAL A 128 -6.93 1.13 14.56
C VAL A 128 -5.53 0.61 14.86
N ALA A 129 -4.47 1.19 14.28
CA ALA A 129 -3.09 0.76 14.55
C ALA A 129 -2.70 0.90 16.03
N THR A 130 -3.24 1.90 16.72
CA THR A 130 -3.01 2.11 18.15
C THR A 130 -3.75 1.08 18.99
N ASP A 131 -5.01 0.79 18.65
CA ASP A 131 -5.85 -0.17 19.36
C ASP A 131 -5.32 -1.61 19.24
N PHE A 132 -4.66 -1.93 18.12
CA PHE A 132 -3.94 -3.20 17.94
C PHE A 132 -2.54 -3.22 18.56
N GLY A 133 -2.07 -2.12 19.15
CA GLY A 133 -0.72 -2.01 19.70
C GLY A 133 0.39 -2.02 18.64
N LEU A 134 0.06 -1.83 17.37
CA LEU A 134 1.03 -1.69 16.28
C LEU A 134 1.71 -0.32 16.29
N LEU A 135 1.04 0.68 16.87
CA LEU A 135 1.53 2.04 17.01
C LEU A 135 1.47 2.50 18.46
N ASP A 136 2.59 2.98 19.01
CA ASP A 136 2.62 3.56 20.36
C ASP A 136 1.67 4.78 20.40
N PRO A 137 0.80 4.91 21.42
CA PRO A 137 -0.18 6.00 21.49
C PRO A 137 0.42 7.42 21.43
N ARG A 138 1.68 7.60 21.82
CA ARG A 138 2.40 8.89 21.70
C ARG A 138 2.80 9.15 20.26
N ILE A 139 3.22 8.11 19.53
CA ILE A 139 3.54 8.21 18.11
C ILE A 139 2.25 8.43 17.31
N ALA A 140 1.15 7.76 17.66
CA ALA A 140 -0.15 7.96 17.03
C ALA A 140 -0.62 9.43 17.07
N LYS A 141 -0.47 10.09 18.22
CA LYS A 141 -0.75 11.54 18.34
C LYS A 141 0.10 12.39 17.39
N ILE A 142 1.37 12.03 17.24
CA ILE A 142 2.28 12.69 16.30
C ILE A 142 1.81 12.44 14.87
N VAL A 143 1.56 11.18 14.48
CA VAL A 143 1.07 10.80 13.15
C VAL A 143 -0.19 11.58 12.80
N LYS A 144 -1.18 11.64 13.68
CA LYS A 144 -2.43 12.41 13.48
C LYS A 144 -2.19 13.90 13.25
N LEU A 145 -1.21 14.50 13.94
CA LEU A 145 -0.82 15.89 13.71
C LEU A 145 -0.19 16.08 12.31
N PHE A 146 0.50 15.07 11.81
CA PHE A 146 1.16 15.08 10.51
C PHE A 146 0.27 14.65 9.33
N VAL A 147 -0.90 14.02 9.56
CA VAL A 147 -1.83 13.61 8.49
C VAL A 147 -2.10 14.73 7.47
N PRO A 148 -2.44 15.98 7.87
CA PRO A 148 -2.67 17.05 6.90
C PRO A 148 -1.42 17.45 6.10
N PHE A 149 -0.22 17.18 6.63
CA PHE A 149 1.03 17.45 5.94
C PHE A 149 1.40 16.34 4.95
N VAL A 150 1.11 15.08 5.29
CA VAL A 150 1.27 13.95 4.36
C VAL A 150 0.50 14.25 3.09
N GLN A 151 -0.76 14.67 3.21
CA GLN A 151 -1.59 15.02 2.06
C GLN A 151 -1.13 16.27 1.28
N ARG A 152 -0.11 17.00 1.76
CA ARG A 152 0.43 18.22 1.12
C ARG A 152 1.82 18.06 0.54
N ILE A 153 2.41 16.87 0.68
CA ILE A 153 3.74 16.56 0.16
C ILE A 153 3.58 15.65 -1.04
N GLY A 154 4.06 16.11 -2.20
CA GLY A 154 4.27 15.25 -3.36
C GLY A 154 5.70 14.72 -3.32
N LEU A 155 5.90 13.40 -3.29
CA LEU A 155 7.22 12.78 -3.32
C LEU A 155 7.23 11.58 -4.26
N ASN A 156 8.13 11.61 -5.24
CA ASN A 156 8.36 10.50 -6.15
C ASN A 156 9.70 9.84 -5.85
N ILE A 157 9.72 8.52 -5.75
CA ILE A 157 10.93 7.72 -5.57
C ILE A 157 11.01 6.71 -6.71
N ALA A 158 11.96 6.89 -7.62
CA ALA A 158 12.25 5.92 -8.67
C ALA A 158 13.39 5.01 -8.22
N VAL A 159 13.11 3.71 -8.10
CA VAL A 159 14.10 2.68 -7.82
C VAL A 159 14.45 1.99 -9.13
N ARG A 160 15.72 2.04 -9.53
CA ARG A 160 16.24 1.40 -10.75
C ARG A 160 17.05 0.16 -10.42
N PHE A 161 16.85 -0.88 -11.21
CA PHE A 161 17.55 -2.16 -11.12
C PHE A 161 18.50 -2.34 -12.31
N PRO A 162 19.49 -3.25 -12.21
CA PRO A 162 20.36 -3.56 -13.34
C PRO A 162 19.57 -4.08 -14.55
N VAL A 163 20.02 -3.71 -15.74
CA VAL A 163 19.43 -4.18 -17.00
C VAL A 163 20.12 -5.48 -17.44
N ALA A 164 19.33 -6.49 -17.80
CA ALA A 164 19.87 -7.75 -18.29
C ALA A 164 20.59 -7.58 -19.64
N PRO A 165 21.66 -8.36 -19.92
CA PRO A 165 22.34 -8.32 -21.20
C PRO A 165 21.38 -8.55 -22.38
N GLY A 166 21.42 -7.66 -23.37
CA GLY A 166 20.60 -7.75 -24.58
C GLY A 166 19.17 -7.20 -24.44
N GLN A 167 18.79 -6.67 -23.27
CA GLN A 167 17.56 -5.90 -23.11
C GLN A 167 17.80 -4.43 -23.45
N GLU A 168 16.82 -3.79 -24.08
CA GLU A 168 16.82 -2.34 -24.26
C GLU A 168 16.51 -1.66 -22.92
N VAL A 169 17.12 -0.49 -22.70
CA VAL A 169 16.86 0.30 -21.49
C VAL A 169 15.45 0.89 -21.58
N ILE A 170 14.64 0.63 -20.55
CA ILE A 170 13.34 1.28 -20.36
C ILE A 170 13.61 2.56 -19.57
N GLU A 171 13.47 3.70 -20.24
CA GLU A 171 13.60 5.00 -19.59
C GLU A 171 12.45 5.24 -18.60
N VAL A 172 12.78 5.80 -17.44
CA VAL A 172 11.79 6.15 -16.42
C VAL A 172 10.96 7.31 -16.95
N ALA A 173 9.68 7.06 -17.24
CA ALA A 173 8.76 8.09 -17.68
C ALA A 173 8.41 9.07 -16.55
N ASP A 174 7.87 10.24 -16.91
CA ASP A 174 7.32 11.16 -15.92
C ASP A 174 6.10 10.53 -15.26
N ALA A 175 6.19 10.27 -13.95
CA ALA A 175 5.13 9.64 -13.19
C ALA A 175 3.80 10.40 -13.25
N ASN A 176 3.82 11.74 -13.32
CA ASN A 176 2.58 12.51 -13.43
C ASN A 176 1.96 12.32 -14.81
N GLU A 177 2.76 12.25 -15.88
CA GLU A 177 2.25 11.97 -17.23
C GLU A 177 1.63 10.57 -17.31
N VAL A 178 2.31 9.56 -16.76
CA VAL A 178 1.79 8.17 -16.67
C VAL A 178 0.49 8.10 -15.89
N LEU A 179 0.40 8.76 -14.73
CA LEU A 179 -0.82 8.71 -13.92
C LEU A 179 -1.96 9.55 -14.51
N SER A 180 -1.66 10.61 -15.28
CA SER A 180 -2.69 11.43 -15.92
C SER A 180 -3.34 10.75 -17.14
N SER A 181 -2.74 9.70 -17.68
CA SER A 181 -3.32 8.93 -18.80
C SER A 181 -4.29 7.84 -18.35
N ILE A 182 -4.34 7.52 -17.04
CA ILE A 182 -5.26 6.51 -16.52
C ILE A 182 -6.68 7.00 -16.74
N THR A 183 -7.47 6.21 -17.46
CA THR A 183 -8.89 6.51 -17.64
C THR A 183 -9.68 5.96 -16.46
N VAL A 184 -10.44 6.85 -15.80
CA VAL A 184 -11.45 6.44 -14.82
C VAL A 184 -12.79 6.41 -15.53
N GLU A 185 -13.28 5.21 -15.82
CA GLU A 185 -14.61 5.06 -16.39
C GLU A 185 -15.69 5.29 -15.31
N PRO A 186 -16.82 5.93 -15.66
CA PRO A 186 -17.90 6.16 -14.72
C PRO A 186 -18.58 4.84 -14.33
N THR A 187 -18.76 4.67 -13.02
CA THR A 187 -19.41 3.52 -12.38
C THR A 187 -20.88 3.37 -12.79
N GLU A 188 -21.29 2.15 -13.12
CA GLU A 188 -22.69 1.74 -13.12
C GLU A 188 -23.03 1.11 -11.76
N ASP A 189 -24.18 1.46 -11.18
CA ASP A 189 -24.64 0.87 -9.92
C ASP A 189 -24.95 -0.62 -10.12
N LEU A 190 -24.07 -1.49 -9.59
CA LEU A 190 -24.29 -2.93 -9.55
C LEU A 190 -25.08 -3.34 -8.30
N ALA A 191 -25.76 -4.48 -8.36
CA ALA A 191 -26.43 -5.04 -7.20
C ALA A 191 -25.40 -5.59 -6.19
N ILE A 192 -25.41 -5.07 -4.97
CA ILE A 192 -24.45 -5.48 -3.92
C ILE A 192 -24.89 -6.80 -3.28
N ALA A 193 -24.04 -7.83 -3.38
CA ALA A 193 -24.21 -9.08 -2.65
C ALA A 193 -23.59 -8.96 -1.24
N ARG A 194 -24.40 -9.03 -0.18
CA ARG A 194 -23.97 -8.85 1.21
C ARG A 194 -23.95 -10.18 1.99
N LEU A 195 -22.83 -10.49 2.64
CA LEU A 195 -22.62 -11.66 3.50
C LEU A 195 -22.21 -11.23 4.91
N HIS A 196 -22.93 -11.69 5.93
CA HIS A 196 -22.57 -11.46 7.34
C HIS A 196 -21.97 -12.73 7.96
N LEU A 197 -20.82 -12.59 8.60
CA LEU A 197 -20.12 -13.63 9.33
C LEU A 197 -20.06 -13.26 10.82
N ASN A 198 -20.85 -13.93 11.66
CA ASN A 198 -20.85 -13.71 13.11
C ASN A 198 -19.86 -14.64 13.79
N TYR A 199 -18.75 -14.10 14.31
CA TYR A 199 -17.75 -14.85 15.04
C TYR A 199 -18.12 -15.01 16.52
N ASP A 200 -17.97 -16.22 17.02
CA ASP A 200 -18.03 -16.51 18.45
C ASP A 200 -16.68 -16.26 19.15
N GLU A 201 -16.64 -16.42 20.49
CA GLU A 201 -15.42 -16.26 21.30
C GLU A 201 -14.31 -17.26 20.92
N ASN A 202 -14.66 -18.37 20.26
CA ASN A 202 -13.70 -19.38 19.80
C ASN A 202 -13.19 -19.10 18.38
N GLY A 203 -13.66 -18.03 17.73
CA GLY A 203 -13.31 -17.66 16.36
C GLY A 203 -13.96 -18.53 15.30
N VAL A 204 -15.07 -19.19 15.62
CA VAL A 204 -15.91 -19.90 14.64
C VAL A 204 -16.98 -18.93 14.11
N PRO A 205 -17.02 -18.66 12.79
CA PRO A 205 -18.07 -17.82 12.23
C PRO A 205 -19.38 -18.59 12.05
N SER A 206 -20.48 -17.85 11.95
CA SER A 206 -21.79 -18.34 11.54
C SER A 206 -22.41 -17.44 10.48
N VAL A 207 -23.15 -18.05 9.56
CA VAL A 207 -23.90 -17.38 8.48
C VAL A 207 -25.37 -17.74 8.66
N LEU A 208 -26.26 -16.75 8.74
CA LEU A 208 -27.70 -16.99 8.96
C LEU A 208 -27.98 -17.90 10.17
N ASP A 209 -27.25 -17.67 11.26
CA ASP A 209 -27.30 -18.44 12.52
C ASP A 209 -26.87 -19.92 12.40
N VAL A 210 -26.28 -20.33 11.27
CA VAL A 210 -25.69 -21.66 11.08
C VAL A 210 -24.19 -21.59 11.31
N SER A 211 -23.66 -22.40 12.23
CA SER A 211 -22.22 -22.45 12.50
C SER A 211 -21.48 -23.01 11.29
N LEU A 212 -20.29 -22.47 11.03
CA LEU A 212 -19.42 -23.00 9.98
C LEU A 212 -19.03 -24.46 10.23
N ASN A 213 -18.96 -24.90 11.50
CA ASN A 213 -18.72 -26.32 11.82
C ASN A 213 -19.85 -27.22 11.30
N ASP A 214 -21.10 -26.77 11.40
CA ASP A 214 -22.27 -27.53 10.91
C ASP A 214 -22.28 -27.57 9.36
N VAL A 215 -21.84 -26.48 8.71
CA VAL A 215 -21.67 -26.41 7.26
C VAL A 215 -20.56 -27.35 6.78
N GLU A 216 -19.43 -27.38 7.48
CA GLU A 216 -18.33 -28.32 7.19
C GLU A 216 -18.79 -29.78 7.30
N GLU A 217 -19.54 -30.13 8.36
CA GLU A 217 -20.10 -31.47 8.55
C GLU A 217 -21.08 -31.85 7.44
N ALA A 218 -21.97 -30.93 7.06
CA ALA A 218 -22.99 -31.17 6.04
C ALA A 218 -22.41 -31.31 4.62
N LEU A 219 -21.40 -30.50 4.28
CA LEU A 219 -20.81 -30.45 2.93
C LEU A 219 -19.59 -31.36 2.79
N GLY A 220 -18.99 -31.83 3.90
CA GLY A 220 -17.76 -32.62 3.88
C GLY A 220 -16.53 -31.86 3.37
N ILE A 221 -16.56 -30.52 3.43
CA ILE A 221 -15.46 -29.64 3.03
C ILE A 221 -14.88 -28.96 4.27
N SER A 222 -13.57 -28.70 4.27
CA SER A 222 -12.93 -27.90 5.31
C SER A 222 -13.00 -26.41 4.97
N LEU A 223 -13.50 -25.62 5.91
CA LEU A 223 -13.59 -24.16 5.86
C LEU A 223 -12.74 -23.53 6.98
N ALA A 224 -11.71 -24.26 7.44
CA ALA A 224 -10.82 -23.83 8.52
C ALA A 224 -10.17 -22.45 8.27
N GLN A 225 -10.01 -22.05 7.01
CA GLN A 225 -9.43 -20.76 6.62
C GLN A 225 -10.34 -19.56 6.99
N ALA A 226 -11.65 -19.79 7.16
CA ALA A 226 -12.58 -18.74 7.59
C ALA A 226 -12.65 -18.61 9.13
N LYS A 227 -12.04 -19.54 9.88
CA LYS A 227 -11.98 -19.48 11.35
C LYS A 227 -10.84 -18.55 11.78
N LEU A 228 -11.08 -17.75 12.81
CA LEU A 228 -10.07 -16.90 13.43
C LEU A 228 -9.53 -17.58 14.69
N SER A 229 -8.31 -17.22 15.11
CA SER A 229 -7.83 -17.69 16.41
C SER A 229 -8.62 -17.02 17.54
N PRO A 230 -8.91 -17.72 18.66
CA PRO A 230 -9.56 -17.10 19.83
C PRO A 230 -8.79 -15.89 20.35
N ALA A 231 -7.45 -15.91 20.26
CA ALA A 231 -6.61 -14.78 20.65
C ALA A 231 -6.86 -13.54 19.78
N LEU A 232 -7.06 -13.71 18.48
CA LEU A 232 -7.39 -12.60 17.57
C LEU A 232 -8.79 -12.07 17.84
N VAL A 233 -9.80 -12.93 18.05
CA VAL A 233 -11.15 -12.48 18.42
C VAL A 233 -11.11 -11.68 19.72
N GLN A 234 -10.42 -12.20 20.75
CA GLN A 234 -10.26 -11.50 22.01
C GLN A 234 -9.55 -10.15 21.82
N GLN A 235 -8.54 -10.08 20.95
CA GLN A 235 -7.87 -8.83 20.62
C GLN A 235 -8.82 -7.84 19.95
N MET A 236 -9.64 -8.27 18.98
CA MET A 236 -10.66 -7.45 18.31
C MET A 236 -11.67 -6.91 19.32
N THR A 237 -12.22 -7.79 20.17
CA THR A 237 -13.17 -7.42 21.22
C THR A 237 -12.54 -6.44 22.23
N ASN A 238 -11.30 -6.67 22.66
CA ASN A 238 -10.58 -5.77 23.58
C ASN A 238 -10.29 -4.40 22.96
N ALA A 239 -10.05 -4.36 21.64
CA ALA A 239 -9.91 -3.13 20.87
C ALA A 239 -11.25 -2.42 20.61
N GLY A 240 -12.39 -2.98 21.08
CA GLY A 240 -13.71 -2.41 20.86
C GLY A 240 -14.20 -2.56 19.42
N ILE A 241 -13.59 -3.44 18.63
CA ILE A 241 -13.98 -3.72 17.26
C ILE A 241 -15.19 -4.65 17.28
N GLN A 242 -16.31 -4.16 16.77
CA GLN A 242 -17.57 -4.89 16.68
C GLN A 242 -17.81 -5.39 15.26
N HIS A 243 -17.34 -4.66 14.26
CA HIS A 243 -17.43 -5.11 12.87
C HIS A 243 -16.27 -4.63 11.99
N VAL A 244 -15.86 -5.51 11.09
CA VAL A 244 -14.94 -5.21 9.99
C VAL A 244 -15.71 -5.47 8.69
N MET A 245 -15.76 -4.49 7.80
CA MET A 245 -16.42 -4.63 6.51
C MET A 245 -15.39 -4.55 5.40
N VAL A 246 -15.43 -5.51 4.49
CA VAL A 246 -14.68 -5.51 3.24
C VAL A 246 -15.70 -5.42 2.11
N ARG A 247 -15.59 -4.38 1.28
CA ARG A 247 -16.44 -4.19 0.12
C ARG A 247 -15.58 -4.13 -1.14
N THR A 248 -15.93 -4.92 -2.14
CA THR A 248 -15.46 -4.69 -3.51
C THR A 248 -16.42 -3.74 -4.21
N ALA A 249 -15.84 -2.86 -5.01
CA ALA A 249 -16.50 -1.99 -5.95
C ALA A 249 -15.71 -2.01 -7.25
N ASP A 250 -16.30 -1.52 -8.33
CA ASP A 250 -15.65 -1.34 -9.62
C ASP A 250 -14.32 -0.57 -9.53
N ASN A 251 -14.20 0.37 -8.60
CA ASN A 251 -13.02 1.20 -8.42
C ASN A 251 -12.06 0.73 -7.31
N GLY A 252 -12.35 -0.35 -6.58
CA GLY A 252 -11.48 -0.76 -5.48
C GLY A 252 -12.02 -1.72 -4.45
N LEU A 253 -11.13 -2.04 -3.50
CA LEU A 253 -11.41 -2.77 -2.27
C LEU A 253 -11.46 -1.77 -1.11
N LEU A 254 -12.65 -1.52 -0.61
CA LEU A 254 -12.93 -0.64 0.51
C LEU A 254 -12.91 -1.45 1.80
N LEU A 255 -12.24 -0.93 2.83
CA LEU A 255 -12.14 -1.54 4.13
C LEU A 255 -12.71 -0.58 5.18
N PHE A 256 -13.51 -1.10 6.11
CA PHE A 256 -14.05 -0.32 7.23
C PHE A 256 -13.88 -1.08 8.54
N VAL A 257 -13.66 -0.33 9.63
CA VAL A 257 -13.66 -0.84 10.99
C VAL A 257 -14.64 0.00 11.80
N ASN A 258 -15.66 -0.62 12.40
CA ASN A 258 -16.71 0.09 13.14
C ASN A 258 -17.36 1.24 12.34
N GLY A 259 -17.48 1.08 11.02
CA GLY A 259 -18.06 2.06 10.11
C GLY A 259 -17.10 3.18 9.69
N GLN A 260 -15.89 3.24 10.23
CA GLN A 260 -14.87 4.18 9.79
C GLN A 260 -14.11 3.63 8.59
N PRO A 261 -13.95 4.41 7.50
CA PRO A 261 -13.21 3.97 6.33
C PRO A 261 -11.72 3.85 6.66
N LEU A 262 -11.05 2.86 6.10
CA LEU A 262 -9.60 2.71 6.07
C LEU A 262 -9.09 2.96 4.64
N PRO A 263 -7.78 3.18 4.45
CA PRO A 263 -7.17 3.24 3.13
C PRO A 263 -7.61 2.04 2.30
N ASN A 264 -7.95 2.31 1.05
CA ASN A 264 -8.48 1.33 0.13
C ASN A 264 -7.39 0.87 -0.84
N LEU A 265 -7.61 -0.28 -1.46
CA LEU A 265 -6.87 -0.66 -2.67
C LEU A 265 -7.69 -0.17 -3.86
N ALA A 266 -7.22 0.86 -4.55
CA ALA A 266 -7.90 1.44 -5.70
C ALA A 266 -7.37 0.87 -7.02
N TRP A 267 -8.27 0.66 -7.97
CA TRP A 267 -7.94 0.20 -9.31
C TRP A 267 -8.92 0.74 -10.36
N SER A 268 -8.54 0.54 -11.62
CA SER A 268 -9.40 0.56 -12.79
C SER A 268 -9.10 -0.71 -13.61
N GLU A 269 -9.89 -0.99 -14.65
CA GLU A 269 -9.60 -2.10 -15.56
C GLU A 269 -8.16 -2.03 -16.13
N GLU A 270 -7.71 -0.83 -16.52
CA GLU A 270 -6.35 -0.59 -16.99
C GLU A 270 -5.30 -0.97 -15.94
N LEU A 271 -5.48 -0.53 -14.69
CA LEU A 271 -4.56 -0.84 -13.59
C LEU A 271 -4.53 -2.35 -13.28
N LEU A 272 -5.68 -3.02 -13.29
CA LEU A 272 -5.76 -4.47 -13.08
C LEU A 272 -5.04 -5.24 -14.19
N SER A 273 -5.23 -4.83 -15.45
CA SER A 273 -4.55 -5.39 -16.62
C SER A 273 -3.03 -5.21 -16.51
N ASN A 274 -2.57 -4.02 -16.14
CA ASN A 274 -1.15 -3.74 -15.91
C ASN A 274 -0.59 -4.58 -14.76
N GLY A 275 -1.35 -4.74 -13.67
CA GLY A 275 -1.03 -5.63 -12.56
C GLY A 275 -0.85 -7.08 -13.01
N ALA A 276 -1.77 -7.61 -13.82
CA ALA A 276 -1.70 -8.95 -14.37
C ALA A 276 -0.46 -9.14 -15.27
N LYS A 277 -0.17 -8.14 -16.12
CA LYS A 277 1.02 -8.11 -16.98
C LYS A 277 2.32 -8.15 -16.16
N VAL A 278 2.45 -7.29 -15.16
CA VAL A 278 3.64 -7.23 -14.29
C VAL A 278 3.78 -8.51 -13.47
N PHE A 279 2.68 -9.08 -12.96
CA PHE A 279 2.71 -10.37 -12.29
C PHE A 279 3.19 -11.49 -13.24
N GLY A 280 2.66 -11.55 -14.47
CA GLY A 280 3.09 -12.53 -15.46
C GLY A 280 4.56 -12.42 -15.86
N GLN A 281 5.06 -11.18 -15.94
CA GLN A 281 6.48 -10.89 -16.17
C GLN A 281 7.35 -11.35 -15.00
N LEU A 282 6.93 -11.05 -13.78
CA LEU A 282 7.69 -11.38 -12.58
C LEU A 282 7.69 -12.87 -12.27
N TYR A 283 6.70 -13.64 -12.68
CA TYR A 283 6.60 -15.07 -12.38
C TYR A 283 6.50 -15.93 -13.66
N PRO A 284 7.55 -15.95 -14.52
CA PRO A 284 7.44 -16.51 -15.86
C PRO A 284 7.49 -18.04 -15.92
N THR A 285 7.89 -18.71 -14.83
CA THR A 285 8.17 -20.15 -14.80
C THR A 285 6.89 -21.00 -14.81
N ASP A 286 7.02 -22.25 -15.25
CA ASP A 286 5.90 -23.19 -15.35
C ASP A 286 5.21 -23.44 -14.01
N GLU A 287 5.93 -23.33 -12.89
CA GLU A 287 5.41 -23.43 -11.53
C GLU A 287 4.27 -22.44 -11.24
N PHE A 288 4.33 -21.25 -11.85
CA PHE A 288 3.33 -20.19 -11.66
C PHE A 288 2.27 -20.16 -12.77
N THR A 289 2.20 -21.16 -13.64
CA THR A 289 1.22 -21.17 -14.75
C THR A 289 -0.22 -21.04 -14.26
N LEU A 290 -0.62 -21.87 -13.29
CA LEU A 290 -1.97 -21.80 -12.71
C LEU A 290 -2.24 -20.47 -12.03
N SER A 291 -1.27 -19.92 -11.31
CA SER A 291 -1.40 -18.62 -10.65
C SER A 291 -1.54 -17.48 -11.66
N ARG A 292 -0.77 -17.50 -12.76
CA ARG A 292 -0.88 -16.51 -13.84
C ARG A 292 -2.23 -16.61 -14.56
N GLU A 293 -2.69 -17.82 -14.87
CA GLU A 293 -4.02 -18.03 -15.44
C GLU A 293 -5.11 -17.52 -14.51
N ALA A 294 -5.03 -17.85 -13.22
CA ALA A 294 -5.96 -17.35 -12.21
C ALA A 294 -5.95 -15.82 -12.13
N VAL A 295 -4.77 -15.18 -12.09
CA VAL A 295 -4.65 -13.71 -12.06
C VAL A 295 -5.24 -13.07 -13.31
N ASN A 296 -4.96 -13.62 -14.50
CA ASN A 296 -5.49 -13.11 -15.77
C ASN A 296 -7.02 -13.24 -15.88
N VAL A 297 -7.62 -14.24 -15.24
CA VAL A 297 -9.08 -14.43 -15.22
C VAL A 297 -9.74 -13.62 -14.10
N LEU A 298 -9.18 -13.67 -12.89
CA LEU A 298 -9.81 -13.13 -11.69
C LEU A 298 -9.65 -11.61 -11.58
N LEU A 299 -8.50 -11.04 -11.94
CA LEU A 299 -8.30 -9.59 -11.78
C LEU A 299 -9.31 -8.78 -12.58
N PRO A 300 -9.56 -9.04 -13.88
CA PRO A 300 -10.59 -8.30 -14.62
C PRO A 300 -11.99 -8.45 -14.01
N MET A 301 -12.33 -9.63 -13.49
CA MET A 301 -13.63 -9.87 -12.86
C MET A 301 -13.85 -9.04 -11.59
N LEU A 302 -12.79 -8.58 -10.91
CA LEU A 302 -12.94 -7.71 -9.74
C LEU A 302 -13.63 -6.38 -10.07
N ASN A 303 -13.54 -5.92 -11.32
CA ASN A 303 -14.20 -4.71 -11.79
C ASN A 303 -15.72 -4.88 -11.93
N ASP A 304 -16.20 -6.12 -12.01
CA ASP A 304 -17.61 -6.46 -12.27
C ASP A 304 -18.34 -7.00 -11.03
N ILE A 305 -17.70 -6.98 -9.85
CA ILE A 305 -18.23 -7.59 -8.63
C ILE A 305 -18.41 -6.54 -7.53
N ASP A 306 -19.66 -6.25 -7.23
CA ASP A 306 -20.08 -5.54 -6.03
C ASP A 306 -20.45 -6.54 -4.93
N GLY A 307 -19.47 -6.83 -4.08
CA GLY A 307 -19.60 -7.76 -2.96
C GLY A 307 -19.27 -7.07 -1.64
N GLU A 308 -19.99 -7.41 -0.59
CA GLU A 308 -19.74 -6.92 0.76
C GLU A 308 -19.70 -8.10 1.73
N VAL A 309 -18.61 -8.20 2.48
CA VAL A 309 -18.44 -9.15 3.58
C VAL A 309 -18.31 -8.37 4.87
N VAL A 310 -19.20 -8.65 5.82
CA VAL A 310 -19.20 -8.04 7.15
C VAL A 310 -18.84 -9.09 8.17
N LEU A 311 -17.69 -8.92 8.82
CA LEU A 311 -17.24 -9.72 9.95
C LEU A 311 -17.76 -9.08 11.22
N LEU A 312 -18.51 -9.81 12.03
CA LEU A 312 -19.12 -9.36 13.27
C LEU A 312 -18.43 -10.05 14.46
N PHE A 313 -18.04 -9.28 15.46
CA PHE A 313 -17.28 -9.76 16.63
C PHE A 313 -18.09 -9.61 17.92
N PRO A 314 -17.79 -10.43 18.96
CA PRO A 314 -18.43 -10.30 20.26
C PRO A 314 -18.22 -8.92 20.88
N LEU A 315 -19.28 -8.41 21.53
CA LEU A 315 -19.23 -7.14 22.25
C LEU A 315 -18.34 -7.25 23.48
N ALA A 316 -17.53 -6.22 23.72
CA ALA A 316 -16.84 -6.07 24.99
C ALA A 316 -17.86 -5.89 26.14
N PRO A 317 -17.57 -6.36 27.36
CA PRO A 317 -18.46 -6.19 28.49
C PRO A 317 -18.84 -4.72 28.72
N GLY A 318 -20.14 -4.42 28.66
CA GLY A 318 -20.68 -3.07 28.86
C GLY A 318 -20.60 -2.13 27.65
N ALA A 319 -20.15 -2.61 26.48
CA ALA A 319 -20.18 -1.84 25.25
C ALA A 319 -21.61 -1.78 24.66
N GLU A 320 -21.97 -0.62 24.10
CA GLU A 320 -23.18 -0.47 23.29
C GLU A 320 -22.90 -0.92 21.84
N ALA A 321 -23.89 -1.49 21.18
CA ALA A 321 -23.77 -1.94 19.81
C ALA A 321 -23.62 -0.76 18.84
N ILE A 322 -22.62 -0.82 17.96
CA ILE A 322 -22.42 0.12 16.86
C ILE A 322 -23.30 -0.33 15.68
N PRO A 323 -24.15 0.56 15.12
CA PRO A 323 -24.97 0.22 13.96
C PRO A 323 -24.13 -0.18 12.75
N LEU A 324 -24.60 -1.19 12.00
CA LEU A 324 -24.01 -1.52 10.71
C LEU A 324 -24.31 -0.43 9.67
N PRO A 325 -23.40 -0.17 8.72
CA PRO A 325 -23.60 0.77 7.61
C PRO A 325 -24.75 0.41 6.65
#